data_AF-A0A560BQ95-F1
#
_entry.id   AF-A0A560BQ95-F1
#
_cell.length_a   1.000
_cell.length_b   1.000
_cell.length_c   1.000
_cell.angle_alpha   90.00
_cell.angle_beta   90.00
_cell.angle_gamma   90.00
#
_symmetry.space_group_name_H-M   'P 1'
#
loop_
_entity.id
_entity.type
_entity.pdbx_description
1 polymer ?
#
loop_
_entity_poly.entity_id
_entity_poly.type
_entity_poly.pdbx_seq_one_letter_code
_entity_poly.pdbx_strand_id
1 'polypeptide(L)'
;MSSLKTIIRLQKWKLDEKRRALAELQSLADRLQAEIERLKEEIAAERDTARGNVEYAFTYSNYIQAAMERGKRLTQSLGQVEAQVAVATDEMAEAFQELKRYELAEEERLKREKEKLKRKEATMLDETALVGFRRRQREESEVET
;
A
#
# COMPACT_ATOMS: atom_id res chain seq x y z
N MET A 1 -9.47 0.14 25.27
CA MET A 1 -9.39 0.51 23.83
C MET A 1 -10.03 -0.61 23.02
N SER A 2 -10.93 -0.31 22.08
CA SER A 2 -11.59 -1.34 21.24
C SER A 2 -10.55 -2.20 20.54
N SER A 3 -10.65 -3.52 20.66
CA SER A 3 -9.72 -4.49 20.06
C SER A 3 -9.56 -4.28 18.54
N LEU A 4 -10.63 -3.85 17.88
CA LEU A 4 -10.65 -3.61 16.42
C LEU A 4 -9.73 -2.45 16.00
N LYS A 5 -9.64 -1.38 16.81
CA LYS A 5 -8.71 -0.27 16.53
C LYS A 5 -7.25 -0.71 16.61
N THR A 6 -6.93 -1.61 17.54
CA THR A 6 -5.59 -2.18 17.65
C THR A 6 -5.27 -3.06 16.45
N ILE A 7 -6.22 -3.89 16.00
CA ILE A 7 -6.06 -4.72 14.80
C ILE A 7 -5.85 -3.85 13.56
N ILE A 8 -6.64 -2.79 13.37
CA ILE A 8 -6.47 -1.85 12.24
C ILE A 8 -5.06 -1.25 12.25
N ARG A 9 -4.54 -0.84 13.42
CA ARG A 9 -3.18 -0.31 13.51
C ARG A 9 -2.13 -1.34 13.11
N LEU A 10 -2.27 -2.58 13.58
CA LEU A 10 -1.37 -3.67 13.21
C LEU A 10 -1.41 -3.92 11.69
N GLN A 11 -2.60 -3.91 11.08
CA GLN A 11 -2.77 -4.13 9.65
C GLN A 11 -2.20 -2.98 8.80
N LYS A 12 -2.30 -1.74 9.27
CA LYS A 12 -1.62 -0.59 8.64
C LYS A 12 -0.10 -0.78 8.64
N TRP A 13 0.46 -1.17 9.79
CA TRP A 13 1.89 -1.43 9.90
C TRP A 13 2.34 -2.56 8.96
N LYS A 14 1.59 -3.66 8.87
CA LYS A 14 1.87 -4.75 7.91
C LYS A 14 1.81 -4.28 6.45
N LEU A 15 0.82 -3.47 6.09
CA LEU A 15 0.72 -2.91 4.74
C LEU A 15 1.92 -2.02 4.42
N ASP A 16 2.35 -1.19 5.38
CA ASP A 16 3.51 -0.32 5.21
C ASP A 16 4.82 -1.12 5.07
N GLU A 17 4.97 -2.22 5.80
CA GLU A 17 6.07 -3.17 5.64
C GLU A 17 6.09 -3.78 4.24
N LYS A 18 4.94 -4.25 3.73
CA LYS A 18 4.82 -4.79 2.36
C LYS A 18 5.13 -3.75 1.29
N ARG A 19 4.65 -2.51 1.46
CA ARG A 19 4.99 -1.39 0.56
C ARG A 19 6.48 -1.11 0.52
N ARG A 20 7.14 -1.13 1.69
CA ARG A 20 8.58 -0.91 1.77
C ARG A 20 9.35 -2.03 1.06
N ALA A 21 8.97 -3.29 1.29
CA ALA A 21 9.59 -4.42 0.60
C ALA A 21 9.42 -4.34 -0.92
N LEU A 22 8.21 -3.99 -1.40
CA LEU A 22 7.95 -3.78 -2.82
C LEU A 22 8.82 -2.65 -3.40
N ALA A 23 8.92 -1.52 -2.71
CA ALA A 23 9.75 -0.40 -3.15
C ALA A 23 11.24 -0.75 -3.21
N GLU A 24 11.74 -1.54 -2.26
CA GLU A 24 13.14 -2.02 -2.26
C GLU A 24 13.42 -2.95 -3.45
N LEU A 25 12.47 -3.84 -3.78
CA LEU A 25 12.57 -4.71 -4.96
C LEU A 25 12.50 -3.93 -6.28
N GLN A 26 11.60 -2.96 -6.39
CA GLN A 26 11.51 -2.08 -7.56
C GLN A 26 12.81 -1.29 -7.75
N SER A 27 13.36 -0.73 -6.67
CA SER A 27 14.65 -0.05 -6.71
C SER A 27 15.81 -0.97 -7.11
N LEU A 28 15.75 -2.25 -6.77
CA LEU A 28 16.74 -3.23 -7.23
C LEU A 28 16.58 -3.51 -8.74
N ALA A 29 15.34 -3.67 -9.23
CA ALA A 29 15.06 -3.86 -10.65
C ALA A 29 15.57 -2.68 -11.48
N ASP A 30 15.26 -1.44 -11.06
CA ASP A 30 15.72 -0.23 -11.74
C ASP A 30 17.26 -0.15 -11.83
N ARG A 31 17.95 -0.52 -10.75
CA ARG A 31 19.42 -0.55 -10.72
C ARG A 31 20.00 -1.59 -11.66
N LEU A 32 19.41 -2.79 -11.72
CA LEU A 32 19.83 -3.85 -12.63
C LEU A 32 19.61 -3.44 -14.09
N GLN A 33 18.47 -2.83 -14.39
CA GLN A 33 18.18 -2.32 -15.73
C GLN A 33 19.16 -1.21 -16.14
N ALA A 34 19.46 -0.27 -15.24
CA ALA A 34 20.47 0.76 -15.48
C ALA A 34 21.90 0.18 -15.65
N GLU A 35 22.23 -0.93 -15.00
CA GLU A 35 23.50 -1.62 -15.21
C GLU A 35 23.56 -2.33 -16.57
N ILE A 36 22.44 -2.93 -17.01
CA ILE A 36 22.32 -3.53 -18.35
C ILE A 36 22.51 -2.48 -19.44
N GLU A 37 21.87 -1.31 -19.32
CA GLU A 37 22.02 -0.24 -20.32
C GLU A 37 23.45 0.32 -20.35
N ARG A 38 24.07 0.55 -19.18
CA ARG A 38 25.48 0.95 -19.10
C ARG A 38 26.41 -0.06 -19.77
N LEU A 39 26.18 -1.36 -19.56
CA LEU A 39 26.98 -2.41 -20.20
C LEU A 39 26.81 -2.38 -21.74
N LYS A 40 25.62 -2.08 -22.25
CA LYS A 40 25.40 -1.93 -23.70
C LYS A 40 26.16 -0.73 -24.27
N GLU A 41 26.16 0.39 -23.56
CA GLU A 41 26.91 1.59 -23.93
C GLU A 41 28.42 1.33 -23.92
N GLU A 42 28.94 0.66 -22.89
CA GLU A 42 30.35 0.23 -22.79
C GLU A 42 30.75 -0.65 -23.98
N ILE A 43 29.94 -1.66 -24.31
CA ILE A 43 30.18 -2.54 -25.47
C ILE A 43 30.20 -1.75 -26.79
N ALA A 44 29.29 -0.79 -26.96
CA ALA A 44 29.24 0.04 -28.16
C ALA A 44 30.49 0.93 -28.31
N ALA A 45 30.92 1.57 -27.22
CA ALA A 45 32.12 2.41 -27.21
C ALA A 45 33.40 1.60 -27.49
N GLU A 46 33.50 0.41 -26.89
CA GLU A 46 34.66 -0.48 -27.11
C GLU A 46 34.71 -0.97 -28.57
N ARG A 47 33.55 -1.27 -29.19
CA ARG A 47 33.46 -1.66 -30.60
C ARG A 47 33.99 -0.59 -31.54
N ASP A 48 33.61 0.66 -31.29
CA ASP A 48 34.01 1.77 -32.16
C ASP A 48 35.51 2.07 -32.03
N THR A 49 36.09 1.85 -30.85
CA THR A 49 37.53 1.94 -30.61
C THR A 49 38.30 0.84 -31.34
N ALA A 50 37.83 -0.41 -31.28
CA ALA A 50 38.47 -1.56 -31.94
C ALA A 50 38.45 -1.48 -33.48
N ARG A 51 37.45 -0.81 -34.07
CA ARG A 51 37.37 -0.59 -35.54
C ARG A 51 38.55 0.19 -36.11
N GLY A 52 39.23 1.00 -35.30
CA GLY A 52 40.37 1.82 -35.73
C GLY A 52 41.75 1.17 -35.55
N ASN A 53 41.85 0.02 -34.88
CA ASN A 53 43.15 -0.56 -34.52
C ASN A 53 43.14 -2.11 -34.52
N VAL A 54 43.88 -2.71 -35.46
CA VAL A 54 43.98 -4.17 -35.65
C VAL A 54 44.58 -4.89 -34.43
N GLU A 55 45.47 -4.24 -33.69
CA GLU A 55 46.10 -4.81 -32.49
C GLU A 55 45.09 -4.98 -31.34
N TYR A 56 44.05 -4.13 -31.30
CA TYR A 56 42.98 -4.17 -30.31
C TYR A 56 41.87 -5.19 -30.64
N ALA A 57 41.86 -5.74 -31.86
CA ALA A 57 40.81 -6.66 -32.29
C ALA A 57 40.80 -7.96 -31.48
N PHE A 58 41.97 -8.48 -31.10
CA PHE A 58 42.08 -9.73 -30.33
C PHE A 58 41.66 -9.54 -28.87
N THR A 59 42.07 -8.43 -28.23
CA THR A 59 41.66 -8.09 -26.86
C THR A 59 40.16 -7.78 -26.78
N TYR A 60 39.62 -7.14 -27.81
CA TYR A 60 38.19 -6.84 -27.92
C TYR A 60 37.31 -8.10 -27.94
N SER A 61 37.72 -9.16 -28.65
CA SER A 61 36.96 -10.42 -28.70
C SER A 61 36.78 -11.04 -27.31
N ASN A 62 37.83 -11.06 -26.49
CA ASN A 62 37.77 -11.59 -25.13
C ASN A 62 36.89 -10.73 -24.21
N TYR A 63 37.00 -9.40 -24.33
CA TYR A 63 36.14 -8.47 -23.59
C TYR A 63 34.65 -8.70 -23.91
N ILE A 64 34.30 -8.83 -25.20
CA ILE A 64 32.92 -9.04 -25.63
C ILE A 64 32.33 -10.34 -25.09
N GLN A 65 33.10 -11.43 -25.06
CA GLN A 65 32.62 -12.67 -24.45
C GLN A 65 32.30 -12.48 -22.96
N ALA A 66 33.21 -11.88 -22.19
CA ALA A 66 32.99 -11.59 -20.78
C ALA A 66 31.79 -10.64 -20.55
N ALA A 67 31.64 -9.63 -21.40
CA ALA A 67 30.55 -8.66 -21.34
C ALA A 67 29.19 -9.31 -21.66
N MET A 68 29.10 -10.19 -22.68
CA MET A 68 27.88 -10.95 -22.96
C MET A 68 27.49 -11.85 -21.79
N GLU A 69 28.46 -12.48 -21.14
CA GLU A 69 28.22 -13.39 -20.02
C GLU A 69 27.82 -12.65 -18.74
N ARG A 70 28.35 -11.43 -18.53
CA ARG A 70 27.85 -10.49 -17.52
C ARG A 70 26.42 -10.04 -17.84
N GLY A 71 26.14 -9.66 -19.08
CA GLY A 71 24.82 -9.23 -19.53
C GLY A 71 23.77 -10.31 -19.33
N LYS A 72 24.07 -11.57 -19.68
CA LYS A 72 23.19 -12.71 -19.45
C LYS A 72 22.85 -12.89 -17.96
N ARG A 73 23.85 -12.76 -17.08
CA ARG A 73 23.65 -12.83 -15.62
C ARG A 73 22.78 -11.68 -15.11
N LEU A 74 23.03 -10.45 -15.56
CA LEU A 74 22.22 -9.29 -15.16
C LEU A 74 20.76 -9.44 -15.62
N THR A 75 20.52 -9.86 -16.85
CA THR A 75 19.15 -10.09 -17.36
C THR A 75 18.45 -11.21 -16.60
N GLN A 76 19.16 -12.29 -16.25
CA GLN A 76 18.60 -13.36 -15.42
C GLN A 76 18.24 -12.84 -14.01
N SER A 77 19.11 -12.07 -13.38
CA SER A 77 18.84 -11.46 -12.08
C SER A 77 17.67 -10.47 -12.15
N LEU A 78 17.58 -9.67 -13.21
CA LEU A 78 16.46 -8.76 -13.41
C LEU A 78 15.13 -9.53 -13.48
N GLY A 79 15.04 -10.57 -14.30
CA GLY A 79 13.83 -11.39 -14.39
C GLY A 79 13.45 -12.07 -13.07
N GLN A 80 14.42 -12.48 -12.25
CA GLN A 80 14.16 -12.99 -10.91
C GLN A 80 13.60 -11.93 -9.96
N VAL A 81 14.11 -10.70 -10.03
CA VAL A 81 13.63 -9.58 -9.21
C VAL A 81 12.25 -9.14 -9.68
N GLU A 82 11.99 -9.08 -10.99
CA GLU A 82 10.67 -8.76 -11.54
C GLU A 82 9.60 -9.78 -11.11
N ALA A 83 9.94 -11.07 -11.08
CA ALA A 83 9.05 -12.10 -10.53
C ALA A 83 8.76 -11.87 -9.04
N GLN A 84 9.77 -11.45 -8.25
CA GLN A 84 9.58 -11.09 -6.85
C GLN A 84 8.74 -9.82 -6.68
N VAL A 85 8.88 -8.83 -7.57
CA VAL A 85 8.04 -7.61 -7.60
C VAL A 85 6.57 -7.99 -7.83
N ALA A 86 6.29 -8.91 -8.76
CA ALA A 86 4.93 -9.39 -8.99
C ALA A 86 4.32 -10.02 -7.72
N VAL A 87 5.06 -10.95 -7.09
CA VAL A 87 4.62 -11.58 -5.82
C VAL A 87 4.42 -10.55 -4.72
N ALA A 88 5.36 -9.62 -4.52
CA ALA A 88 5.27 -8.58 -3.50
C ALA A 88 4.09 -7.61 -3.76
N THR A 89 3.74 -7.38 -5.02
CA THR A 89 2.57 -6.58 -5.41
C THR A 89 1.27 -7.26 -4.98
N ASP A 90 1.16 -8.56 -5.23
CA ASP A 90 0.00 -9.37 -4.81
C ASP A 90 -0.11 -9.40 -3.28
N GLU A 91 0.99 -9.65 -2.56
CA GLU A 91 1.00 -9.63 -1.09
C GLU A 91 0.60 -8.26 -0.50
N MET A 92 1.05 -7.17 -1.13
CA MET A 92 0.64 -5.81 -0.73
C MET A 92 -0.86 -5.60 -0.98
N ALA A 93 -1.38 -6.08 -2.11
CA ALA A 93 -2.79 -5.99 -2.44
C ALA A 93 -3.66 -6.77 -1.44
N GLU A 94 -3.25 -7.98 -1.06
CA GLU A 94 -3.91 -8.79 -0.04
C GLU A 94 -3.92 -8.08 1.32
N ALA A 95 -2.78 -7.55 1.77
CA ALA A 95 -2.68 -6.79 3.02
C ALA A 95 -3.60 -5.55 3.01
N PHE A 96 -3.71 -4.87 1.87
CA PHE A 96 -4.61 -3.73 1.70
C PHE A 96 -6.08 -4.15 1.79
N GLN A 97 -6.47 -5.26 1.15
CA GLN A 97 -7.83 -5.79 1.23
C GLN A 97 -8.20 -6.18 2.67
N GLU A 98 -7.27 -6.83 3.39
CA GLU A 98 -7.47 -7.18 4.79
C GLU A 98 -7.65 -5.93 5.67
N LEU A 99 -6.81 -4.92 5.51
CA LEU A 99 -6.96 -3.64 6.20
C LEU A 99 -8.34 -3.03 5.94
N LYS A 100 -8.79 -2.98 4.68
CA LYS A 100 -10.09 -2.40 4.31
C LYS A 100 -11.26 -3.13 4.93
N ARG A 101 -11.20 -4.46 5.02
CA ARG A 101 -12.22 -5.26 5.71
C ARG A 101 -12.38 -4.84 7.17
N TYR A 102 -11.28 -4.63 7.90
CA TYR A 102 -11.35 -4.19 9.29
C TYR A 102 -11.79 -2.73 9.44
N GLU A 103 -11.35 -1.84 8.55
CA GLU A 103 -11.80 -0.44 8.55
C GLU A 103 -13.32 -0.34 8.35
N LEU A 104 -13.88 -1.08 7.39
CA LEU A 104 -15.33 -1.12 7.17
C LEU A 104 -16.09 -1.70 8.36
N ALA A 105 -15.55 -2.76 8.99
CA ALA A 105 -16.17 -3.34 10.18
C ALA A 105 -16.21 -2.35 11.37
N GLU A 106 -15.17 -1.54 11.55
CA GLU A 106 -15.14 -0.49 12.59
C GLU A 106 -16.10 0.64 12.26
N GLU A 107 -16.19 1.05 10.99
CA GLU A 107 -17.15 2.07 10.54
C GLU A 107 -18.60 1.65 10.83
N GLU A 108 -18.97 0.41 10.46
CA GLU A 108 -20.28 -0.15 10.73
C GLU A 108 -20.57 -0.30 12.24
N ARG A 109 -19.54 -0.57 13.05
CA ARG A 109 -19.67 -0.60 14.52
C ARG A 109 -19.98 0.80 15.06
N LEU A 110 -19.22 1.81 14.64
CA LEU A 110 -19.38 3.19 15.07
C LEU A 110 -20.73 3.77 14.63
N LYS A 111 -21.18 3.43 13.41
CA LYS A 111 -22.51 3.82 12.90
C LYS A 111 -23.62 3.26 13.79
N ARG A 112 -23.58 1.96 14.10
CA ARG A 112 -24.55 1.32 15.02
C ARG A 112 -24.52 1.91 16.42
N GLU A 113 -23.35 2.26 16.96
CA GLU A 113 -23.24 2.94 18.26
C GLU A 113 -23.88 4.33 18.23
N LYS A 114 -23.62 5.10 17.17
CA LYS A 114 -24.20 6.44 16.98
C LYS A 114 -25.71 6.39 16.83
N GLU A 115 -26.25 5.43 16.08
CA GLU A 115 -27.69 5.22 15.93
C GLU A 115 -28.36 4.84 17.26
N LYS A 116 -27.73 3.96 18.05
CA LYS A 116 -28.22 3.62 19.39
C LYS A 116 -28.22 4.84 20.32
N LEU A 117 -27.19 5.66 20.28
CA LEU A 117 -27.10 6.88 21.09
C LEU A 117 -28.22 7.86 20.71
N LYS A 118 -28.37 8.15 19.41
CA LYS A 118 -29.44 9.01 18.88
C LYS A 118 -30.83 8.51 19.26
N ARG A 119 -31.07 7.20 19.21
CA ARG A 119 -32.36 6.62 19.59
C ARG A 119 -32.64 6.81 21.08
N LYS A 120 -31.63 6.62 21.94
CA LYS A 120 -31.76 6.88 23.38
C LYS A 120 -32.03 8.35 23.68
N GLU A 121 -31.29 9.25 23.02
CA GLU A 121 -31.48 10.70 23.15
C GLU A 121 -32.89 11.12 22.72
N ALA A 122 -33.37 10.62 21.59
CA ALA A 122 -34.74 10.89 21.12
C ALA A 122 -35.79 10.42 22.13
N THR A 123 -35.68 9.19 22.66
CA THR A 123 -36.61 8.69 23.68
C THR A 123 -36.61 9.56 24.95
N MET A 124 -35.44 10.00 25.43
CA MET A 124 -35.36 10.86 26.61
C MET A 124 -35.97 12.26 26.37
N LEU A 125 -35.80 12.81 25.17
CA LEU A 125 -36.42 14.08 24.79
C LEU A 125 -37.95 13.97 24.72
N ASP A 126 -38.47 12.89 24.13
CA ASP A 126 -39.90 12.62 24.05
C ASP A 126 -40.53 12.46 25.45
N GLU A 127 -39.87 11.72 26.35
CA GLU A 127 -40.29 11.57 27.75
C GLU A 127 -40.35 12.93 28.48
N THR A 128 -39.33 13.76 28.30
CA THR A 128 -39.26 15.09 28.91
C THR A 128 -40.34 16.02 28.37
N ALA A 129 -40.59 15.98 27.05
CA ALA A 129 -41.66 16.74 26.41
C ALA A 129 -43.04 16.33 26.93
N LEU A 130 -43.29 15.03 27.08
CA LEU A 130 -44.53 14.48 27.65
C LEU A 130 -44.75 14.91 29.11
N VAL A 131 -43.70 14.93 29.93
CA VAL A 131 -43.79 15.41 31.32
C VAL A 131 -44.09 16.91 31.36
N GLY A 132 -43.39 17.70 30.55
CA GLY A 132 -43.62 19.14 30.46
C GLY A 132 -45.03 19.50 29.95
N PHE A 133 -45.54 18.76 28.97
CA PHE A 133 -46.90 18.92 28.47
C PHE A 133 -47.95 18.58 29.53
N ARG A 134 -47.81 17.46 30.23
CA ARG A 134 -48.72 17.06 31.32
C ARG A 134 -48.74 18.08 32.46
N ARG A 135 -47.59 18.68 32.78
CA ARG A 135 -47.52 19.72 33.81
C ARG A 135 -48.31 20.97 33.40
N ARG A 136 -48.15 21.43 32.15
CA ARG A 136 -48.91 22.59 31.63
C ARG A 136 -50.41 22.36 31.61
N GLN A 137 -50.88 21.19 31.16
CA GLN A 137 -52.31 20.89 31.19
C GLN A 137 -52.89 20.93 32.60
N ARG A 138 -52.13 20.49 33.60
CA ARG A 138 -52.56 20.52 35.00
C ARG A 138 -52.65 21.96 35.51
N GLU A 139 -51.64 22.78 35.22
CA GLU A 139 -51.63 24.21 35.54
C GLU A 139 -52.80 24.95 34.86
N GLU A 140 -53.12 24.66 33.60
CA GLU A 140 -54.27 25.24 32.88
C GLU A 140 -55.62 24.83 33.51
N SER A 141 -55.77 23.55 33.89
CA SER A 141 -57.00 23.07 34.53
C SER A 141 -57.25 23.62 35.93
N GLU A 142 -56.20 24.02 36.65
CA GLU A 142 -56.29 24.60 38.01
C GLU A 142 -56.58 26.11 37.98
N VAL A 143 -56.34 26.79 36.85
CA VAL A 143 -56.64 28.22 36.66
C VAL A 143 -58.08 28.44 36.20
N GLU A 144 -58.73 27.43 35.63
CA GLU A 144 -60.10 27.48 35.12
C GLU A 144 -61.17 27.10 36.16
N THR A 145 -60.75 26.74 37.40
CA THR A 145 -61.60 26.48 38.59
C THR A 145 -61.47 27.56 39.64
#